data_AF-A0A3B0IUP1-F1
#
_entry.id   AF-A0A3B0IUP1-F1
#
_cell.length_a   1.000
_cell.length_b   1.000
_cell.length_c   1.000
_cell.angle_alpha   90.00
_cell.angle_beta   90.00
_cell.angle_gamma   90.00
#
_symmetry.space_group_name_H-M   'P 1'
#
loop_
_entity.id
_entity.type
_entity.pdbx_description
1 polymer ?
#
loop_
_entity_poly.entity_id
_entity_poly.type
_entity_poly.pdbx_seq_one_letter_code
_entity_poly.pdbx_strand_id
1 'polypeptide(L)'
;MGGEVREELEFIPAHVQVTRYIHEKYGCRYCEQHGTEGSVKVATPPPALIPKSYATPSLVAQIIINKFQFALPLYRQETLFAGLDIPLSRQTQSQWLLKVAERLKPLRVLMHRALLAQPVIFADKTPLNVLSQENSQSYIWLYGTGGDVRNVEDKHRTWLSTTTRTRAAGVARANSW
;
A
#
# COMPACT_ATOMS: atom_id res chain seq x y z
N MET A 1 -41.44 -17.23 -23.57
CA MET A 1 -41.29 -17.82 -22.22
C MET A 1 -40.23 -16.99 -21.49
N GLY A 2 -40.61 -16.28 -20.43
CA GLY A 2 -39.67 -15.51 -19.61
C GLY A 2 -39.33 -16.31 -18.35
N GLY A 3 -38.05 -16.44 -18.03
CA GLY A 3 -37.60 -17.08 -16.79
C GLY A 3 -37.36 -16.03 -15.71
N GLU A 4 -37.75 -16.34 -14.47
CA GLU A 4 -37.37 -15.56 -13.30
C GLU A 4 -35.99 -16.02 -12.82
N VAL A 5 -35.06 -15.08 -12.69
CA VAL A 5 -33.72 -15.31 -12.15
C VAL A 5 -33.72 -14.84 -10.70
N ARG A 6 -33.34 -15.73 -9.78
CA ARG A 6 -33.12 -15.42 -8.36
C ARG A 6 -31.66 -15.67 -8.03
N GLU A 7 -31.02 -14.68 -7.43
CA GLU A 7 -29.62 -14.74 -7.01
C GLU A 7 -29.56 -14.73 -5.47
N GLU A 8 -28.71 -15.60 -4.91
CA GLU A 8 -28.44 -15.65 -3.47
C GLU A 8 -26.93 -15.52 -3.25
N LEU A 9 -26.54 -14.81 -2.19
CA LEU A 9 -25.15 -14.55 -1.87
C LEU A 9 -24.72 -15.39 -0.67
N GLU A 10 -23.73 -16.25 -0.89
CA GLU A 10 -23.05 -16.99 0.17
C GLU A 10 -21.79 -16.24 0.61
N PHE A 11 -21.64 -16.02 1.93
CA PHE A 11 -20.44 -15.40 2.47
C PHE A 11 -19.40 -16.47 2.80
N ILE A 12 -18.38 -16.60 1.95
CA ILE A 12 -17.23 -17.47 2.17
C ILE A 12 -16.14 -16.66 2.89
N PRO A 13 -15.71 -17.04 4.12
CA PRO A 13 -14.67 -16.32 4.84
C PRO A 13 -13.34 -16.26 4.09
N ALA A 14 -12.49 -15.32 4.47
CA ALA A 14 -11.15 -15.18 3.90
C ALA A 14 -10.29 -16.42 4.22
N HIS A 15 -9.67 -16.99 3.19
CA HIS A 15 -8.73 -18.11 3.33
C HIS A 15 -7.29 -17.57 3.21
N VAL A 16 -6.42 -18.00 4.12
CA VAL A 16 -5.00 -17.60 4.12
C VAL A 16 -4.13 -18.81 3.80
N GLN A 17 -3.21 -18.64 2.85
CA GLN A 17 -2.29 -19.69 2.41
C GLN A 17 -0.83 -19.28 2.66
N VAL A 18 -0.03 -20.22 3.14
CA VAL A 18 1.42 -20.06 3.28
C VAL A 18 2.12 -20.72 2.09
N THR A 19 2.82 -19.93 1.28
CA THR A 19 3.69 -20.44 0.21
C THR A 19 5.14 -20.45 0.71
N ARG A 20 5.79 -21.61 0.70
CA ARG A 20 7.18 -21.78 1.14
C ARG A 20 8.08 -22.04 -0.07
N TYR A 21 9.05 -21.17 -0.28
CA TYR A 21 10.11 -21.37 -1.28
C TYR A 21 11.30 -22.06 -0.62
N ILE A 22 11.61 -23.29 -1.04
CA ILE A 22 12.74 -24.08 -0.55
C ILE A 22 13.83 -24.07 -1.63
N HIS A 23 15.03 -23.61 -1.28
CA HIS A 23 16.18 -23.58 -2.18
C HIS A 23 17.24 -24.53 -1.65
N GLU A 24 17.51 -25.58 -2.42
CA GLU A 24 18.63 -26.47 -2.13
C GLU A 24 19.95 -25.79 -2.49
N LYS A 25 20.96 -25.99 -1.64
CA LYS A 25 22.32 -25.50 -1.85
C LYS A 25 23.18 -26.68 -2.24
N TYR A 26 23.83 -26.60 -3.39
CA TYR A 26 24.71 -27.67 -3.85
C TYR A 26 26.16 -27.26 -3.68
N GLY A 27 26.90 -28.05 -2.91
CA GLY A 27 28.35 -27.93 -2.74
C GLY A 27 29.08 -28.92 -3.66
N CYS A 28 30.03 -28.43 -4.47
CA CYS A 28 30.97 -29.28 -5.17
C CYS A 28 32.14 -29.61 -4.25
N ARG A 29 32.17 -30.85 -3.71
CA ARG A 29 33.23 -31.34 -2.81
C ARG A 29 34.63 -31.26 -3.43
N TYR A 30 34.72 -31.45 -4.75
CA TYR A 30 35.98 -31.35 -5.48
C TYR A 30 36.53 -29.91 -5.47
N CYS A 31 35.68 -28.92 -5.74
CA CYS A 31 36.08 -27.51 -5.72
C CYS A 31 36.40 -27.01 -4.30
N GLU A 32 35.72 -27.54 -3.27
CA GLU A 32 36.06 -27.24 -1.86
C GLU A 32 37.47 -27.69 -1.50
N GLN A 33 37.89 -28.87 -1.95
CA GLN A 33 39.22 -29.42 -1.64
C GLN A 33 40.36 -28.74 -2.41
N HIS A 34 40.08 -28.20 -3.60
CA HIS A 34 41.09 -27.61 -4.49
C HIS A 34 41.10 -26.07 -4.46
N GLY A 35 40.42 -25.45 -3.49
CA GLY A 35 40.47 -24.00 -3.25
C GLY A 35 39.91 -23.14 -4.40
N THR A 36 39.07 -23.70 -5.27
CA THR A 36 38.52 -22.99 -6.43
C THR A 36 37.29 -22.18 -6.01
N GLU A 37 37.23 -20.89 -6.35
CA GLU A 37 36.08 -20.03 -6.04
C GLU A 37 34.77 -20.58 -6.66
N GLY A 38 33.70 -20.65 -5.87
CA GLY A 38 32.37 -21.11 -6.35
C GLY A 38 31.98 -22.53 -5.95
N SER A 39 32.47 -23.04 -4.82
CA SER A 39 32.12 -24.38 -4.32
C SER A 39 30.63 -24.57 -4.05
N VAL A 40 29.89 -23.52 -3.66
CA VAL A 40 28.46 -23.61 -3.34
C VAL A 40 27.62 -22.83 -4.35
N LYS A 41 26.77 -23.53 -5.09
CA LYS A 41 25.78 -22.94 -6.00
C LYS A 41 24.39 -22.96 -5.37
N VAL A 42 23.70 -21.82 -5.45
CA VAL A 42 22.33 -21.64 -4.94
C VAL A 42 21.50 -20.96 -6.02
N ALA A 43 20.30 -21.46 -6.27
CA ALA A 43 19.36 -20.82 -7.19
C ALA A 43 18.90 -19.45 -6.65
N THR A 44 18.77 -18.45 -7.53
CA THR A 44 18.28 -17.13 -7.14
C THR A 44 16.83 -17.23 -6.67
N PRO A 45 16.48 -16.72 -5.47
CA PRO A 45 15.11 -16.75 -4.99
C PRO A 45 14.20 -15.83 -5.81
N PRO A 46 12.90 -16.14 -5.91
CA PRO A 46 11.95 -15.24 -6.56
C PRO A 46 11.92 -13.89 -5.83
N PRO A 47 11.65 -12.79 -6.56
CA PRO A 47 11.63 -11.46 -5.97
C PRO A 47 10.51 -11.34 -4.93
N ALA A 48 10.88 -11.02 -3.70
CA ALA A 48 9.93 -10.71 -2.63
C ALA A 48 9.59 -9.22 -2.61
N LEU A 49 8.33 -8.87 -2.31
CA LEU A 49 7.89 -7.47 -2.17
C LEU A 49 8.71 -6.73 -1.11
N ILE A 50 8.86 -7.34 0.07
CA ILE A 50 9.68 -6.86 1.18
C ILE A 50 10.73 -7.92 1.50
N PRO A 51 12.03 -7.65 1.30
CA PRO A 51 13.08 -8.61 1.62
C PRO A 51 13.04 -9.05 3.09
N LYS A 52 13.31 -10.34 3.34
CA LYS A 52 13.34 -10.96 4.69
C LYS A 52 12.00 -10.85 5.45
N SER A 53 10.89 -10.75 4.74
CA SER A 53 9.55 -10.73 5.30
C SER A 53 8.66 -11.77 4.62
N TYR A 54 7.66 -12.27 5.34
CA TYR A 54 6.61 -13.13 4.77
C TYR A 54 5.46 -12.32 4.14
N ALA A 55 5.64 -11.01 3.99
CA ALA A 55 4.68 -10.11 3.35
C ALA A 55 4.51 -10.45 1.86
N THR A 56 3.39 -11.08 1.53
CA THR A 56 2.96 -11.25 0.14
C THR A 56 2.28 -9.98 -0.37
N PRO A 57 2.30 -9.70 -1.69
CA PRO A 57 1.58 -8.56 -2.26
C PRO A 57 0.09 -8.54 -1.89
N SER A 58 -0.57 -9.70 -1.94
CA SER A 58 -1.99 -9.83 -1.60
C SER A 58 -2.27 -9.53 -0.12
N LEU A 59 -1.42 -10.01 0.80
CA LEU A 59 -1.56 -9.72 2.23
C LEU A 59 -1.43 -8.23 2.51
N VAL A 60 -0.41 -7.58 1.93
CA VAL A 60 -0.20 -6.14 2.14
C VAL A 60 -1.31 -5.32 1.48
N ALA A 61 -1.81 -5.74 0.31
CA ALA A 61 -2.97 -5.11 -0.33
C ALA A 61 -4.22 -5.18 0.56
N GLN A 62 -4.50 -6.32 1.18
CA GLN A 62 -5.62 -6.44 2.12
C GLN A 62 -5.48 -5.50 3.32
N ILE A 63 -4.27 -5.36 3.88
CA ILE A 63 -4.00 -4.45 4.99
C ILE A 63 -4.25 -2.99 4.58
N ILE A 64 -3.80 -2.61 3.36
CA ILE A 64 -4.00 -1.27 2.77
C ILE A 64 -5.50 -1.00 2.58
N ILE A 65 -6.23 -1.93 1.96
CA ILE A 65 -7.68 -1.80 1.74
C ILE A 65 -8.40 -1.64 3.08
N ASN A 66 -8.15 -2.55 4.02
CA ASN A 66 -8.75 -2.47 5.34
C ASN A 66 -8.45 -1.13 6.03
N LYS A 67 -7.20 -0.64 5.94
CA LYS A 67 -6.78 0.59 6.62
C LYS A 67 -7.37 1.85 6.00
N PHE A 68 -7.35 1.96 4.67
CA PHE A 68 -7.65 3.21 3.97
C PHE A 68 -9.04 3.21 3.33
N GLN A 69 -9.51 2.09 2.79
CA GLN A 69 -10.85 1.98 2.20
C GLN A 69 -11.92 1.78 3.27
N PHE A 70 -11.68 0.86 4.22
CA PHE A 70 -12.66 0.50 5.26
C PHE A 70 -12.38 1.16 6.62
N ALA A 71 -11.42 2.09 6.67
CA ALA A 71 -11.04 2.83 7.88
C ALA A 71 -10.73 1.94 9.11
N LEU A 72 -10.30 0.70 8.90
CA LEU A 72 -10.03 -0.28 9.96
C LEU A 72 -8.64 -0.02 10.57
N PRO A 73 -8.55 0.43 11.84
CA PRO A 73 -7.26 0.71 12.45
C PRO A 73 -6.38 -0.54 12.57
N LEU A 74 -5.04 -0.38 12.53
CA LEU A 74 -4.10 -1.50 12.53
C LEU A 74 -4.22 -2.40 13.79
N TYR A 75 -4.63 -1.84 14.93
CA TYR A 75 -4.88 -2.64 16.13
C TYR A 75 -6.08 -3.57 15.99
N ARG A 76 -7.12 -3.15 15.26
CA ARG A 76 -8.28 -4.00 14.99
C ARG A 76 -7.95 -5.04 13.92
N GLN A 77 -7.06 -4.71 13.00
CA GLN A 77 -6.52 -5.69 12.05
C GLN A 77 -5.65 -6.74 12.75
N GLU A 78 -4.79 -6.33 13.70
CA GLU A 78 -4.02 -7.25 14.55
C GLU A 78 -4.92 -8.25 15.27
N THR A 79 -6.03 -7.80 15.88
CA THR A 79 -7.01 -8.72 16.49
C THR A 79 -7.71 -9.63 15.47
N LEU A 80 -7.97 -9.14 14.26
CA LEU A 80 -8.59 -9.94 13.19
C LEU A 80 -7.65 -11.06 12.74
N PHE A 81 -6.37 -10.76 12.52
CA PHE A 81 -5.38 -11.76 12.15
C PHE A 81 -5.07 -12.74 13.30
N ALA A 82 -5.11 -12.27 14.55
CA ALA A 82 -4.99 -13.15 15.71
C ALA A 82 -6.13 -14.18 15.77
N GLY A 83 -7.35 -13.82 15.34
CA GLY A 83 -8.47 -14.77 15.21
C GLY A 83 -8.29 -15.81 14.10
N LEU A 84 -7.31 -15.63 13.22
CA LEU A 84 -6.90 -16.59 12.18
C LEU A 84 -5.60 -17.31 12.55
N ASP A 85 -5.17 -17.25 13.81
CA ASP A 85 -3.88 -17.78 14.31
C ASP A 85 -2.65 -17.21 13.60
N ILE A 86 -2.75 -15.98 13.08
CA ILE A 86 -1.65 -15.27 12.42
C ILE A 86 -1.15 -14.17 13.37
N PRO A 87 0.01 -14.35 14.03
CA PRO A 87 0.58 -13.35 14.93
C PRO A 87 1.20 -12.20 14.12
N LEU A 88 0.35 -11.27 13.68
CA LEU A 88 0.76 -10.11 12.88
C LEU A 88 0.68 -8.81 13.68
N SER A 89 1.83 -8.39 14.22
CA SER A 89 1.88 -7.21 15.07
C SER A 89 1.55 -5.90 14.32
N ARG A 90 0.96 -4.93 15.03
CA ARG A 90 0.76 -3.56 14.51
C ARG A 90 2.03 -2.92 13.98
N GLN A 91 3.16 -3.14 14.67
CA GLN A 91 4.44 -2.56 14.30
C GLN A 91 4.89 -3.10 12.93
N THR A 92 4.76 -4.41 12.72
CA THR A 92 5.06 -5.07 11.45
C THR A 92 4.17 -4.53 10.33
N GLN A 93 2.86 -4.41 10.56
CA GLN A 93 1.92 -3.86 9.58
C GLN A 93 2.30 -2.42 9.19
N SER A 94 2.59 -1.57 10.18
CA SER A 94 3.00 -0.18 9.96
C SER A 94 4.29 -0.08 9.14
N GLN A 95 5.30 -0.88 9.48
CA GLN A 95 6.56 -0.92 8.73
C GLN A 95 6.36 -1.36 7.28
N TRP A 96 5.46 -2.31 7.02
CA TRP A 96 5.13 -2.72 5.65
C TRP A 96 4.44 -1.61 4.86
N LEU A 97 3.47 -0.92 5.47
CA LEU A 97 2.79 0.21 4.84
C LEU A 97 3.76 1.32 4.45
N LEU A 98 4.72 1.66 5.31
CA LEU A 98 5.77 2.64 5.01
C LEU A 98 6.64 2.20 3.84
N LYS A 99 7.11 0.94 3.85
CA LYS A 99 7.93 0.40 2.75
C LYS A 99 7.19 0.40 1.42
N VAL A 100 5.90 0.06 1.40
CA VAL A 100 5.09 0.11 0.18
C VAL A 100 4.84 1.55 -0.26
N ALA A 101 4.56 2.47 0.65
CA ALA A 101 4.40 3.89 0.34
C ALA A 101 5.65 4.47 -0.33
N GLU A 102 6.85 4.11 0.16
CA GLU A 102 8.13 4.47 -0.47
C GLU A 102 8.25 3.93 -1.91
N ARG A 103 7.83 2.69 -2.15
CA ARG A 103 7.85 2.06 -3.49
C ARG A 103 6.84 2.68 -4.44
N LEU A 104 5.71 3.19 -3.93
CA LEU A 104 4.65 3.83 -4.72
C LEU A 104 4.89 5.32 -4.99
N LYS A 105 5.97 5.91 -4.45
CA LYS A 105 6.33 7.32 -4.72
C LYS A 105 6.36 7.69 -6.21
N PRO A 106 6.95 6.91 -7.14
CA PRO A 106 6.97 7.27 -8.55
C PRO A 106 5.56 7.37 -9.14
N LEU A 107 4.66 6.45 -8.75
CA LEU A 107 3.25 6.48 -9.17
C LEU A 107 2.56 7.74 -8.65
N ARG A 108 2.75 8.08 -7.37
CA ARG A 108 2.24 9.32 -6.78
C ARG A 108 2.69 10.56 -7.55
N VAL A 109 3.96 10.62 -7.98
CA VAL A 109 4.50 11.73 -8.77
C VAL A 109 3.80 11.83 -10.13
N LEU A 110 3.55 10.70 -10.81
CA LEU A 110 2.83 10.69 -12.08
C LEU A 110 1.37 11.13 -11.91
N MET A 111 0.68 10.61 -10.89
CA MET A 111 -0.69 11.01 -10.55
C MET A 111 -0.76 12.51 -10.25
N HIS A 112 0.20 13.04 -9.50
CA HIS A 112 0.30 14.46 -9.19
C HIS A 112 0.52 15.32 -10.45
N ARG A 113 1.41 14.91 -11.36
CA ARG A 113 1.59 15.61 -12.65
C ARG A 113 0.31 15.61 -13.47
N ALA A 114 -0.40 14.49 -13.51
CA ALA A 114 -1.66 14.37 -14.24
C ALA A 114 -2.77 15.24 -13.63
N LEU A 115 -2.81 15.36 -12.30
CA LEU A 115 -3.72 16.24 -11.57
C LEU A 115 -3.47 17.72 -11.92
N LEU A 116 -2.21 18.16 -11.89
CA LEU A 116 -1.84 19.55 -12.21
C LEU A 116 -2.05 19.93 -13.69
N ALA A 117 -2.14 18.95 -14.58
CA ALA A 117 -2.44 19.18 -15.99
C ALA A 117 -3.93 19.42 -16.26
N GLN A 118 -4.81 19.20 -15.28
CA GLN A 118 -6.25 19.40 -15.46
C GLN A 118 -6.60 20.90 -15.47
N PRO A 119 -7.60 21.30 -16.28
CA PRO A 119 -8.03 22.70 -16.36
C PRO A 119 -8.70 23.19 -15.07
N VAL A 120 -9.34 22.29 -14.32
CA VAL A 120 -10.04 22.57 -13.07
C VAL A 120 -9.66 21.52 -12.04
N ILE A 121 -9.33 21.96 -10.83
CA ILE A 121 -8.98 21.11 -9.68
C ILE A 121 -9.86 21.51 -8.51
N PHE A 122 -10.44 20.52 -7.85
CA PHE A 122 -11.16 20.67 -6.59
C PHE A 122 -10.21 20.40 -5.43
N ALA A 123 -10.36 21.20 -4.37
CA ALA A 123 -9.59 21.05 -3.14
C ALA A 123 -10.56 21.09 -1.96
N ASP A 124 -10.57 20.04 -1.16
CA ASP A 124 -11.30 19.99 0.11
C ASP A 124 -10.33 20.05 1.29
N LYS A 125 -10.74 20.73 2.36
CA LYS A 125 -9.95 20.97 3.56
C LYS A 125 -10.57 20.22 4.72
N THR A 126 -9.89 19.19 5.22
CA THR A 126 -10.34 18.43 6.39
C THR A 126 -9.49 18.77 7.61
N PRO A 127 -10.07 19.28 8.71
CA PRO A 127 -9.34 19.49 9.97
C PRO A 127 -9.01 18.15 10.65
N LEU A 128 -7.83 18.07 11.26
CA LEU A 128 -7.42 16.93 12.08
C LEU A 128 -6.45 17.33 13.19
N ASN A 129 -6.38 16.50 14.22
CA ASN A 129 -5.43 16.64 15.32
C ASN A 129 -4.20 15.75 15.05
N VAL A 130 -3.01 16.34 15.02
CA VAL A 130 -1.75 15.62 14.82
C VAL A 130 -1.06 15.43 16.17
N LEU A 131 -0.67 14.20 16.49
CA LEU A 131 -0.06 13.85 17.78
C LEU A 131 1.21 14.65 18.12
N SER A 132 1.98 15.06 17.11
CA SER A 132 3.21 15.83 17.31
C SER A 132 2.98 17.32 17.61
N GLN A 133 1.74 17.80 17.54
CA GLN A 133 1.40 19.20 17.78
C GLN A 133 0.20 19.29 18.71
N GLU A 134 0.48 19.29 20.01
CA GLU A 134 -0.53 19.54 21.03
C GLU A 134 -1.14 20.94 20.82
N ASN A 135 -2.47 21.00 20.77
CA ASN A 135 -3.28 22.22 20.71
C ASN A 135 -3.15 23.10 19.45
N SER A 136 -2.60 22.59 18.34
CA SER A 136 -2.64 23.30 17.05
C SER A 136 -3.55 22.60 16.03
N GLN A 137 -4.42 23.38 15.37
CA GLN A 137 -5.29 22.88 14.32
C GLN A 137 -4.48 22.57 13.06
N SER A 138 -4.42 21.30 12.69
CA SER A 138 -3.79 20.83 11.46
C SER A 138 -4.85 20.53 10.40
N TYR A 139 -4.44 20.57 9.13
CA TYR A 139 -5.33 20.33 8.01
C TYR A 139 -4.70 19.34 7.03
N ILE A 140 -5.53 18.43 6.53
CA ILE A 140 -5.28 17.67 5.32
C ILE A 140 -6.02 18.35 4.18
N TRP A 141 -5.34 18.50 3.05
CA TRP A 141 -5.95 18.90 1.79
C TRP A 141 -6.13 17.67 0.92
N LEU A 142 -7.36 17.48 0.46
CA LEU A 142 -7.72 16.47 -0.52
C LEU A 142 -7.89 17.17 -1.86
N TYR A 143 -7.07 16.80 -2.84
CA TYR A 143 -7.23 17.29 -4.19
C TYR A 143 -7.89 16.22 -5.05
N GLY A 144 -8.81 16.64 -5.90
CA GLY A 144 -9.49 15.80 -6.87
C GLY A 144 -9.82 16.58 -8.12
N THR A 145 -10.09 15.87 -9.19
CA THR A 145 -10.54 16.45 -10.46
C THR A 145 -11.86 15.81 -10.82
N GLY A 146 -12.84 16.63 -11.17
CA GLY A 146 -14.10 16.12 -11.72
C GLY A 146 -13.85 15.70 -13.16
N GLY A 147 -14.32 14.52 -13.54
CA GLY A 147 -14.33 14.13 -14.94
C GLY A 147 -15.36 14.98 -15.69
N ASP A 148 -14.97 16.15 -16.19
CA ASP A 148 -15.70 16.77 -17.29
C ASP A 148 -15.26 16.05 -18.59
N VAL A 149 -15.65 14.78 -18.66
CA VAL A 149 -15.40 13.93 -19.82
C VAL A 149 -16.43 14.28 -20.89
N ARG A 150 -16.04 15.04 -21.91
CA ARG A 150 -16.81 15.11 -23.17
C ARG A 150 -16.80 13.77 -23.92
N ASN A 151 -15.98 12.78 -23.51
CA ASN A 151 -15.90 11.46 -24.13
C ASN A 151 -16.00 10.33 -23.11
N VAL A 152 -16.94 9.41 -23.35
CA VAL A 152 -17.43 8.37 -22.43
C VAL A 152 -16.41 7.25 -22.16
N GLU A 153 -15.29 7.22 -22.89
CA GLU A 153 -14.30 6.12 -22.86
C GLU A 153 -13.24 6.24 -21.74
N ASP A 154 -13.05 7.42 -21.12
CA ASP A 154 -11.98 7.68 -20.13
C ASP A 154 -12.51 7.86 -18.68
N LYS A 155 -13.33 6.92 -18.18
CA LYS A 155 -14.06 7.07 -16.91
C LYS A 155 -13.27 6.89 -15.59
N HIS A 156 -11.96 6.61 -15.61
CA HIS A 156 -11.27 6.06 -14.42
C HIS A 156 -10.16 6.91 -13.79
N ARG A 157 -10.16 8.24 -13.94
CA ARG A 157 -9.09 9.11 -13.40
C ARG A 157 -9.53 10.01 -12.26
N THR A 158 -9.94 9.42 -11.14
CA THR A 158 -10.03 10.14 -9.85
C THR A 158 -8.82 9.78 -9.01
N TRP A 159 -7.96 10.77 -8.74
CA TRP A 159 -6.77 10.59 -7.92
C TRP A 159 -6.90 11.43 -6.65
N LEU A 160 -6.69 10.80 -5.50
CA LEU A 160 -6.67 11.47 -4.19
C LEU A 160 -5.21 11.64 -3.77
N SER A 161 -4.78 12.87 -3.55
CA SER A 161 -3.48 13.16 -2.93
C SER A 161 -3.69 13.94 -1.63
N THR A 162 -3.03 13.48 -0.58
CA THR A 162 -3.08 14.08 0.77
C THR A 162 -1.82 14.91 1.00
N THR A 163 -1.98 16.20 1.30
CA THR A 163 -0.89 17.05 1.79
C THR A 163 -1.26 17.64 3.14
N THR A 164 -0.37 17.51 4.13
CA THR A 164 -0.49 18.15 5.44
C THR A 164 0.25 19.49 5.39
N ARG A 165 -0.44 20.62 5.61
CA ARG A 165 0.19 21.95 5.72
C ARG A 165 -0.31 22.68 6.95
N THR A 166 0.61 23.09 7.81
CA THR A 166 0.36 23.96 8.97
C THR A 166 0.65 25.42 8.63
N ARG A 167 -0.15 26.32 9.21
CA ARG A 167 0.00 27.76 9.05
C ARG A 167 0.96 28.26 10.14
N ALA A 168 2.26 28.29 9.86
CA ALA A 168 3.14 29.24 10.54
C ALA A 168 2.93 30.60 9.87
N ALA A 169 2.62 31.63 10.64
CA ALA A 169 2.53 33.00 10.14
C ALA A 169 3.90 33.40 9.55
N GLY A 170 3.98 33.50 8.22
CA GLY A 170 5.19 33.93 7.53
C GLY A 170 5.33 33.29 6.15
N VAL A 171 5.05 34.09 5.12
CA VAL A 171 5.48 33.95 3.72
C VAL A 171 5.29 32.56 3.09
N ALA A 172 4.32 32.48 2.18
CA ALA A 172 4.16 31.37 1.26
C ALA A 172 5.46 31.10 0.48
N ARG A 173 6.24 30.10 0.92
CA ARG A 173 7.00 29.25 -0.01
C ARG A 173 6.21 27.97 -0.20
N ALA A 174 5.59 27.86 -1.36
CA ALA A 174 5.18 26.59 -1.92
C ALA A 174 6.47 25.83 -2.28
N ASN A 175 7.04 25.08 -1.34
CA ASN A 175 8.12 24.12 -1.58
C ASN A 175 8.30 23.24 -0.35
N SER A 176 7.48 22.21 -0.23
CA SER A 176 7.82 20.98 0.48
C SER A 176 6.89 19.88 -0.05
N TRP A 177 7.44 19.14 -1.02
CA TRP A 177 6.83 18.18 -1.94
C TRP A 177 6.71 16.76 -1.37
#